data_AF-A9DBR7-F1
#
_entry.id   AF-A9DBR7-F1
#
_cell.length_a   1.000
_cell.length_b   1.000
_cell.length_c   1.000
_cell.angle_alpha   90.00
_cell.angle_beta   90.00
_cell.angle_gamma   90.00
#
_symmetry.space_group_name_H-M   'P 1'
#
loop_
_entity.id
_entity.type
_entity.pdbx_description
1 polymer ?
#
loop_
_entity_poly.entity_id
_entity_poly.type
_entity_poly.pdbx_seq_one_letter_code
_entity_poly.pdbx_strand_id
1 'polypeptide(L)' 'MELAEVEAKKRGCLVAQLDTLSYQAPVFYQKLGFEIVGTVPAFPGSPERYFLLENYQ' A
#
# COMPACT_ATOMS: atom_id res chain seq x y z
N MET A 1 2.74 -11.14 3.98
CA MET A 1 3.34 -10.07 3.15
C MET A 1 4.86 -10.08 3.27
N GLU A 2 5.35 -10.45 4.45
CA GLU A 2 6.76 -10.73 4.76
C GLU A 2 7.55 -11.48 3.67
N LEU A 3 7.05 -12.60 3.11
CA LEU A 3 7.79 -13.34 2.06
C LEU A 3 8.04 -12.51 0.79
N ALA A 4 7.06 -11.69 0.38
CA ALA A 4 7.19 -10.85 -0.81
C ALA A 4 8.17 -9.70 -0.58
N GLU A 5 8.12 -9.11 0.62
CA GLU A 5 9.05 -8.06 1.04
C GLU A 5 10.49 -8.56 1.13
N VAL A 6 10.72 -9.73 1.76
CA VAL A 6 12.04 -10.35 1.84
C VAL A 6 12.63 -10.58 0.45
N GLU A 7 11.82 -11.07 -0.49
CA GLU A 7 12.26 -11.29 -1.86
C GLU A 7 12.54 -9.97 -2.60
N ALA A 8 11.71 -8.95 -2.40
CA ALA A 8 11.92 -7.64 -3.01
C ALA A 8 13.22 -6.99 -2.50
N LYS A 9 13.48 -7.04 -1.19
CA LYS A 9 14.73 -6.57 -0.57
C LYS A 9 15.95 -7.33 -1.13
N LYS A 10 15.88 -8.65 -1.28
CA LYS A 10 16.95 -9.46 -1.90
C LYS A 10 17.26 -9.06 -3.34
N ARG A 11 16.25 -8.61 -4.09
CA ARG A 11 16.39 -8.12 -5.48
C ARG A 11 16.90 -6.69 -5.57
N GLY A 12 17.13 -6.01 -4.44
CA GLY A 12 17.55 -4.62 -4.41
C GLY A 12 16.40 -3.64 -4.70
N CYS A 13 15.14 -4.07 -4.56
CA CYS A 13 14.02 -3.13 -4.61
C CYS A 13 14.13 -2.15 -3.42
N LEU A 14 13.82 -0.89 -3.68
CA LEU A 14 13.91 0.18 -2.68
C LEU A 14 12.57 0.48 -2.00
N VAL A 15 11.47 0.20 -2.70
CA VAL A 15 10.12 0.53 -2.28
C VAL A 15 9.14 -0.55 -2.72
N ALA A 16 8.01 -0.63 -2.04
CA ALA A 16 6.79 -1.26 -2.53
C ALA A 16 5.67 -0.23 -2.65
N GLN A 17 4.85 -0.36 -3.68
CA GLN A 17 3.65 0.44 -3.86
C GLN A 17 2.43 -0.45 -4.09
N LEU A 18 1.26 0.01 -3.63
CA LEU A 18 -0.03 -0.60 -3.93
C LEU A 18 -1.14 0.44 -3.83
N ASP A 19 -2.34 0.03 -4.26
CA ASP A 19 -3.56 0.75 -3.96
C ASP A 19 -4.60 -0.17 -3.33
N THR A 20 -5.48 0.40 -2.51
CA THR A 20 -6.57 -0.33 -1.85
C THR A 20 -7.81 0.56 -1.72
N LEU A 21 -8.99 -0.06 -1.81
CA LEU A 21 -10.27 0.60 -1.55
C LEU A 21 -10.55 0.68 -0.05
N SER A 22 -11.40 1.61 0.36
CA SER A 22 -11.74 1.84 1.78
C SER A 22 -12.34 0.65 2.50
N TYR A 23 -13.04 -0.24 1.80
CA TYR A 23 -13.58 -1.47 2.38
C TYR A 23 -12.62 -2.66 2.35
N GLN A 24 -11.48 -2.55 1.64
CA GLN A 24 -10.54 -3.66 1.51
C GLN A 24 -9.67 -3.73 2.76
N ALA A 25 -8.59 -2.94 2.85
CA ALA A 25 -7.71 -3.00 4.03
C ALA A 25 -6.68 -1.87 4.15
N PRO A 26 -7.02 -0.56 4.09
CA PRO A 26 -6.02 0.51 4.24
C PRO A 26 -5.25 0.40 5.57
N VAL A 27 -5.94 0.10 6.67
CA VAL A 27 -5.34 -0.04 8.00
C VAL A 27 -4.42 -1.27 8.11
N PHE A 28 -4.67 -2.32 7.33
CA PHE A 28 -3.79 -3.50 7.32
C PHE A 28 -2.41 -3.14 6.79
N TYR A 29 -2.33 -2.45 5.65
CA TYR A 29 -1.06 -2.05 5.05
C TYR A 29 -0.34 -1.01 5.90
N GLN A 30 -1.07 -0.07 6.51
CA GLN A 30 -0.48 0.89 7.45
C GLN A 30 0.19 0.22 8.65
N LYS A 31 -0.38 -0.87 9.18
CA LYS A 31 0.24 -1.67 10.25
C LYS A 31 1.51 -2.39 9.82
N LEU A 32 1.73 -2.55 8.51
CA LEU A 32 2.91 -3.19 7.94
C LEU A 32 3.98 -2.17 7.52
N GLY A 33 3.80 -0.88 7.82
CA GLY A 33 4.79 0.17 7.52
C GLY A 33 4.52 0.95 6.23
N PHE A 34 3.42 0.67 5.53
CA PHE A 34 3.02 1.48 4.38
C PHE A 34 2.43 2.82 4.80
N GLU A 35 2.78 3.87 4.08
CA GLU A 35 2.25 5.22 4.24
C GLU A 35 1.29 5.56 3.09
N ILE A 36 0.20 6.29 3.39
CA ILE A 36 -0.70 6.79 2.35
C ILE A 36 -0.04 7.99 1.68
N VAL A 37 0.23 7.87 0.37
CA VAL A 37 0.85 8.92 -0.45
C VAL A 37 -0.14 9.58 -1.41
N GLY A 38 -1.36 9.04 -1.52
CA GLY A 38 -2.42 9.64 -2.32
C GLY A 38 -3.79 9.05 -2.02
N THR A 39 -4.83 9.85 -2.23
CA THR A 39 -6.23 9.44 -2.06
C THR A 39 -7.09 9.90 -3.22
N VAL A 40 -8.06 9.07 -3.60
CA VAL A 40 -9.14 9.44 -4.53
C VAL A 40 -10.44 9.33 -3.75
N PRO A 41 -11.14 10.45 -3.52
CA PRO A 41 -12.42 10.44 -2.80
C PRO A 41 -13.45 9.53 -3.45
N ALA A 42 -14.38 9.03 -2.65
CA ALA A 42 -15.51 8.27 -3.18
C ALA A 42 -16.36 9.11 -4.16
N PHE A 43 -16.90 8.45 -5.18
CA PHE A 43 -17.84 9.04 -6.14
C PHE A 43 -18.93 8.02 -6.51
N PRO A 44 -20.03 8.41 -7.18
CA PRO A 44 -21.10 7.47 -7.49
C PRO A 44 -20.59 6.22 -8.22
N GLY A 45 -20.76 5.05 -7.59
CA GLY A 45 -20.29 3.76 -8.10
C GLY A 45 -18.85 3.38 -7.74
N SER A 46 -18.12 4.19 -6.97
CA SER A 46 -16.74 3.88 -6.54
C SER A 46 -16.45 4.35 -5.11
N PRO A 47 -15.98 3.47 -4.21
CA PRO A 47 -15.50 3.88 -2.90
C PRO A 47 -14.16 4.64 -2.97
N GLU A 48 -13.78 5.25 -1.85
CA GLU A 48 -12.48 5.91 -1.70
C GLU A 48 -11.34 4.93 -1.95
N ARG A 49 -10.31 5.38 -2.66
CA ARG A 49 -9.08 4.63 -2.95
C ARG A 49 -7.88 5.30 -2.30
N TYR A 50 -7.01 4.50 -1.71
CA TYR A 50 -5.75 4.94 -1.14
C TYR A 50 -4.60 4.34 -1.94
N PHE A 51 -3.61 5.15 -2.24
CA PHE A 51 -2.32 4.74 -2.79
C PHE A 51 -1.31 4.75 -1.67
N LEU A 52 -0.60 3.64 -1.51
CA LEU A 52 0.33 3.46 -0.40
C LEU A 52 1.72 3.10 -0.89
N LEU A 53 2.72 3.54 -0.12
CA LEU A 53 4.14 3.31 -0.36
C LEU A 53 4.81 2.82 0.93
N GLU A 54 5.67 1.82 0.83
CA GLU A 54 6.60 1.42 1.90
C GLU A 54 8.03 1.58 1.38
N ASN A 55 8.90 2.21 2.17
CA ASN A 55 10.33 2.29 1.90
C ASN A 55 11.04 1.13 2.61
N TYR A 56 11.93 0.41 1.91
CA TYR A 56 12.68 -0.72 2.45
C TYR A 56 14.03 -0.34 3.07
N GLN A 57 14.38 0.94 3.04
CA GLN A 57 15.61 1.48 3.61
C GLN A 57 15.54 1.56 5.13
#